data_AF-A0A5E5B8R9-F1
#
_entry.id   AF-A0A5E5B8R9-F1
#
_cell.length_a   1.000
_cell.length_b   1.000
_cell.length_c   1.000
_cell.angle_alpha   90.00
_cell.angle_beta   90.00
_cell.angle_gamma   90.00
#
_symmetry.space_group_name_H-M   'P 1'
#
loop_
_entity.id
_entity.type
_entity.pdbx_description
1 polymer ?
#
loop_
_entity_poly.entity_id
_entity_poly.type
_entity_poly.pdbx_seq_one_letter_code
_entity_poly.pdbx_strand_id
1 'polypeptide(L)'
;MALPILLIVVVAAALAFHFWSPWWQTPLASNWHQMDDTLTLTLVITGVAFVVINLFVAWAVFRYRHRDGHRAAYQPHNRRLEFWLIGITTVGIVAMLAPGLFVYAKLIDAPKDAHVVEVVGQQWQWRFRLPGPAGRLGTSDPSYVTADNPLGLNPKDPANQDNRIVDAPELHLLVGQPVKLLLRAKDVLHDFYVPPFRTRMNMVPGMVTQMWLTPTRTGRFDILCAQLCGVGHANMRGVVVVDDKPAYDAWVAKLPTFAALQTQHAGAGALDPLAAKGKLLAQAKGCAGCHSADGSAGVGPTWHGLYGKTETFQDGSSAHVDDAYLTEFIRNPTARVPKGFAPIMPKLELSDDDLKALIAYIRTLGAQPAAQPGAPAPSTSPTPPPSTTSSASSDTPHSSAMLKPVRHLAVPLTAVALVATAVPAQSSPRTDAPAMQLAQNTLQSPRPPVQYGPLTPSAPGNQTNQGTQPPSQPARRQGGTPGLPLQNDPNTYAPPLAIPPRQSTGPQSSGPAQPSVPMIRPAP
;
A
#
# COMPACT_ATOMS: atom_id res chain seq x y z
N MET A 1 0.67 -46.90 4.34
CA MET A 1 -0.66 -46.70 3.70
C MET A 1 -1.26 -45.34 4.01
N ALA A 2 -1.12 -44.82 5.24
CA ALA A 2 -1.65 -43.50 5.62
C ALA A 2 -1.16 -42.36 4.72
N LEU A 3 0.15 -42.32 4.37
CA LEU A 3 0.72 -41.20 3.61
C LEU A 3 0.15 -41.05 2.17
N PRO A 4 0.09 -42.09 1.31
CA PRO A 4 -0.58 -41.98 0.01
C PRO A 4 -2.04 -41.53 0.08
N ILE A 5 -2.78 -42.04 1.07
CA ILE A 5 -4.19 -41.68 1.28
C ILE A 5 -4.28 -40.19 1.65
N LEU A 6 -3.44 -39.74 2.57
CA LEU A 6 -3.37 -38.34 2.98
C LEU A 6 -3.08 -37.42 1.79
N LEU A 7 -2.11 -37.76 0.92
CA LEU A 7 -1.79 -36.97 -0.27
C LEU A 7 -2.99 -36.87 -1.23
N ILE A 8 -3.71 -37.97 -1.47
CA ILE A 8 -4.91 -37.96 -2.32
C ILE A 8 -6.00 -37.09 -1.69
N VAL A 9 -6.21 -37.20 -0.38
CA VAL A 9 -7.18 -36.37 0.35
C VAL A 9 -6.80 -34.89 0.28
N VAL A 10 -5.53 -34.54 0.43
CA VAL A 10 -5.05 -33.15 0.29
C VAL A 10 -5.31 -32.60 -1.10
N VAL A 11 -5.05 -33.39 -2.16
CA VAL A 11 -5.36 -32.99 -3.54
C VAL A 11 -6.86 -32.77 -3.72
N ALA A 12 -7.68 -33.71 -3.29
CA ALA A 12 -9.14 -33.60 -3.39
C ALA A 12 -9.68 -32.40 -2.60
N ALA A 13 -9.18 -32.17 -1.38
CA ALA A 13 -9.57 -31.04 -0.53
C ALA A 13 -9.13 -29.70 -1.12
N ALA A 14 -7.93 -29.61 -1.71
CA ALA A 14 -7.45 -28.39 -2.36
C ALA A 14 -8.29 -28.04 -3.59
N LEU A 15 -8.64 -29.02 -4.42
CA LEU A 15 -9.53 -28.81 -5.57
C LEU A 15 -10.94 -28.43 -5.13
N ALA A 16 -11.49 -29.15 -4.15
CA ALA A 16 -12.77 -28.83 -3.52
C ALA A 16 -12.81 -27.40 -2.99
N PHE A 17 -11.77 -27.00 -2.25
CA PHE A 17 -11.62 -25.64 -1.74
C PHE A 17 -11.55 -24.63 -2.90
N HIS A 18 -10.75 -24.87 -3.93
CA HIS A 18 -10.65 -23.96 -5.06
C HIS A 18 -12.01 -23.73 -5.74
N PHE A 19 -12.75 -24.80 -6.07
CA PHE A 19 -14.01 -24.69 -6.82
C PHE A 19 -15.22 -24.26 -5.98
N TRP A 20 -15.21 -24.50 -4.66
CA TRP A 20 -16.34 -24.15 -3.79
C TRP A 20 -16.08 -22.96 -2.85
N SER A 21 -14.84 -22.50 -2.71
CA SER A 21 -14.57 -21.32 -1.91
C SER A 21 -15.09 -20.05 -2.61
N PRO A 22 -15.65 -19.08 -1.87
CA PRO A 22 -16.02 -17.78 -2.41
C PRO A 22 -14.82 -16.83 -2.59
N TRP A 23 -13.58 -17.30 -2.38
CA TRP A 23 -12.37 -16.48 -2.28
C TRP A 23 -11.77 -16.22 -3.66
N TRP A 24 -12.60 -15.70 -4.55
CA TRP A 24 -12.23 -15.35 -5.92
C TRP A 24 -11.78 -13.90 -6.01
N GLN A 25 -11.18 -13.57 -7.14
CA GLN A 25 -10.71 -12.22 -7.42
C GLN A 25 -11.89 -11.23 -7.40
N THR A 26 -11.63 -10.01 -6.93
CA THR A 26 -12.64 -8.95 -6.98
C THR A 26 -13.02 -8.65 -8.43
N PRO A 27 -14.28 -8.28 -8.73
CA PRO A 27 -14.67 -7.97 -10.10
C PRO A 27 -13.83 -6.83 -10.67
N LEU A 28 -13.23 -7.06 -11.83
CA LEU A 28 -12.36 -6.10 -12.51
C LEU A 28 -13.11 -4.79 -12.79
N ALA A 29 -12.41 -3.67 -12.65
CA ALA A 29 -12.92 -2.33 -12.91
C ALA A 29 -11.94 -1.48 -13.74
N SER A 30 -10.99 -2.11 -14.41
CA SER A 30 -10.01 -1.46 -15.29
C SER A 30 -9.79 -2.24 -16.59
N ASN A 31 -8.96 -1.71 -17.49
CA ASN A 31 -8.55 -2.32 -18.75
C ASN A 31 -7.67 -3.59 -18.61
N TRP A 32 -7.31 -3.99 -17.39
CA TRP A 32 -6.28 -5.01 -17.14
C TRP A 32 -6.76 -6.47 -17.15
N HIS A 33 -7.70 -6.81 -18.05
CA HIS A 33 -8.18 -8.18 -18.25
C HIS A 33 -7.05 -9.19 -18.47
N GLN A 34 -6.00 -8.77 -19.20
CA GLN A 34 -4.84 -9.63 -19.49
C GLN A 34 -4.07 -10.06 -18.23
N MET A 35 -4.15 -9.29 -17.13
CA MET A 35 -3.58 -9.70 -15.85
C MET A 35 -4.37 -10.86 -15.25
N ASP A 36 -5.71 -10.77 -15.24
CA ASP A 36 -6.60 -11.83 -14.74
C ASP A 36 -6.46 -13.11 -15.60
N ASP A 37 -6.32 -12.97 -16.92
CA ASP A 37 -6.04 -14.08 -17.84
C ASP A 37 -4.71 -14.77 -17.52
N THR A 38 -3.64 -13.99 -17.29
CA THR A 38 -2.31 -14.51 -16.96
C THR A 38 -2.30 -15.21 -15.59
N LEU A 39 -3.02 -14.66 -14.61
CA LEU A 39 -3.20 -15.29 -13.31
C LEU A 39 -3.98 -16.60 -13.43
N THR A 40 -5.06 -16.62 -14.22
CA THR A 40 -5.87 -17.83 -14.46
C THR A 40 -5.03 -18.91 -15.15
N LEU A 41 -4.28 -18.54 -16.19
CA LEU A 41 -3.38 -19.45 -16.89
C LEU A 41 -2.34 -20.06 -15.93
N THR A 42 -1.72 -19.22 -15.10
CA THR A 42 -0.75 -19.66 -14.09
C THR A 42 -1.39 -20.63 -13.10
N LEU A 43 -2.58 -20.31 -12.60
CA LEU A 43 -3.30 -21.16 -11.65
C LEU A 43 -3.67 -22.51 -12.25
N VAL A 44 -4.11 -22.56 -13.51
CA VAL A 44 -4.45 -23.81 -14.20
C VAL A 44 -3.21 -24.66 -14.42
N ILE A 45 -2.13 -24.10 -14.96
CA ILE A 45 -0.89 -24.85 -15.23
C ILE A 45 -0.30 -25.40 -13.93
N THR A 46 -0.16 -24.56 -12.90
CA THR A 46 0.39 -24.97 -11.60
C THR A 46 -0.55 -25.93 -10.87
N GLY A 47 -1.86 -25.76 -11.00
CA GLY A 47 -2.86 -26.67 -10.46
C GLY A 47 -2.79 -28.07 -11.09
N VAL A 48 -2.66 -28.17 -12.41
CA VAL A 48 -2.46 -29.45 -13.10
C VAL A 48 -1.15 -30.09 -12.65
N ALA A 49 -0.05 -29.33 -12.60
CA ALA A 49 1.23 -29.84 -12.12
C ALA A 49 1.14 -30.34 -10.66
N PHE A 50 0.46 -29.59 -9.78
CA PHE A 50 0.21 -29.97 -8.40
C PHE A 50 -0.53 -31.32 -8.31
N VAL A 51 -1.60 -31.50 -9.08
CA VAL A 51 -2.36 -32.77 -9.10
C VAL A 51 -1.49 -33.92 -9.59
N VAL A 52 -0.84 -33.76 -10.76
CA VAL A 52 -0.02 -34.81 -11.38
C VAL A 52 1.12 -35.24 -10.46
N ILE A 53 1.86 -34.29 -9.88
CA ILE A 53 3.01 -34.58 -9.01
C ILE A 53 2.54 -35.27 -7.73
N ASN A 54 1.50 -34.77 -7.07
CA ASN A 54 1.06 -35.37 -5.80
C ASN A 54 0.47 -36.77 -6.01
N LEU A 55 -0.33 -36.98 -7.07
CA LEU A 55 -0.86 -38.31 -7.37
C LEU A 55 0.25 -39.28 -7.79
N PHE A 56 1.26 -38.81 -8.52
CA PHE A 56 2.44 -39.61 -8.84
C PHE A 56 3.22 -40.00 -7.60
N VAL A 57 3.47 -39.07 -6.66
CA VAL A 57 4.13 -39.37 -5.38
C VAL A 57 3.30 -40.35 -4.56
N ALA A 58 1.99 -40.16 -4.45
CA ALA A 58 1.11 -41.10 -3.75
C ALA A 58 1.16 -42.50 -4.37
N TRP A 59 1.11 -42.58 -5.70
CA TRP A 59 1.27 -43.83 -6.45
C TRP A 59 2.63 -44.47 -6.19
N ALA A 60 3.72 -43.71 -6.26
CA ALA A 60 5.07 -44.22 -6.08
C ALA A 60 5.27 -44.78 -4.66
N VAL A 61 4.84 -44.04 -3.63
CA VAL A 61 4.89 -44.49 -2.24
C VAL A 61 4.03 -45.73 -2.03
N PHE A 62 2.86 -45.82 -2.67
CA PHE A 62 2.00 -47.01 -2.57
C PHE A 62 2.59 -48.24 -3.28
N ARG A 63 3.07 -48.06 -4.51
CA ARG A 63 3.54 -49.11 -5.42
C ARG A 63 4.90 -49.65 -5.05
N TYR A 64 5.80 -48.79 -4.57
CA TYR A 64 7.19 -49.10 -4.20
C TYR A 64 7.42 -49.11 -2.68
N ARG A 65 6.35 -49.21 -1.87
CA ARG A 65 6.48 -49.40 -0.42
C ARG A 65 7.36 -50.60 -0.09
N HIS A 66 8.10 -50.51 1.01
CA HIS A 66 8.92 -51.62 1.50
C HIS A 66 8.07 -52.88 1.74
N ARG A 67 8.66 -54.03 1.38
CA ARG A 67 8.11 -55.37 1.55
C ARG A 67 9.27 -56.31 1.80
N ASP A 68 9.11 -57.23 2.75
CA ASP A 68 10.16 -58.18 3.11
C ASP A 68 10.56 -59.03 1.90
N GLY A 69 11.86 -59.30 1.77
CA GLY A 69 12.42 -60.06 0.64
C GLY A 69 12.51 -59.31 -0.69
N HIS A 70 12.04 -58.06 -0.80
CA HIS A 70 12.17 -57.26 -2.01
C HIS A 70 13.29 -56.21 -1.88
N ARG A 71 14.22 -56.23 -2.85
CA ARG A 71 15.29 -55.23 -2.97
C ARG A 71 14.93 -54.20 -4.05
N ALA A 72 15.15 -52.92 -3.76
CA ALA A 72 14.95 -51.85 -4.73
C ALA A 72 15.90 -52.00 -5.93
N ALA A 73 15.38 -51.75 -7.14
CA ALA A 73 16.22 -51.66 -8.33
C ALA A 73 17.11 -50.42 -8.26
N TYR A 74 18.40 -50.58 -8.56
CA TYR A 74 19.36 -49.47 -8.63
C TYR A 74 19.42 -48.92 -10.05
N GLN A 75 18.80 -47.76 -10.28
CA GLN A 75 18.84 -47.03 -11.54
C GLN A 75 19.11 -45.55 -11.28
N PRO A 76 20.38 -45.11 -11.28
CA PRO A 76 20.76 -43.76 -10.87
C PRO A 76 20.51 -42.68 -11.94
N HIS A 77 20.36 -43.04 -13.22
CA HIS A 77 20.17 -42.08 -14.30
C HIS A 77 19.26 -42.61 -15.42
N ASN A 78 18.54 -41.71 -16.09
CA ASN A 78 17.82 -42.01 -17.32
C ASN A 78 17.81 -40.76 -18.22
N ARG A 79 18.82 -40.66 -19.10
CA ARG A 79 19.03 -39.49 -19.98
C ARG A 79 17.79 -39.12 -20.79
N ARG A 80 17.03 -40.11 -21.27
CA ARG A 80 15.82 -39.85 -22.06
C ARG A 80 14.77 -39.17 -21.19
N LEU A 81 14.49 -39.70 -19.99
CA LEU A 81 13.55 -39.12 -19.05
C LEU A 81 13.98 -37.73 -18.59
N GLU A 82 15.25 -37.57 -18.25
CA GLU A 82 15.84 -36.29 -17.86
C GLU A 82 15.64 -35.22 -18.95
N PHE A 83 15.93 -35.55 -20.20
CA PHE A 83 15.73 -34.63 -21.33
C PHE A 83 14.26 -34.26 -21.53
N TRP A 84 13.35 -35.24 -21.46
CA TRP A 84 11.90 -34.97 -21.56
C TRP A 84 11.41 -34.07 -20.43
N LEU A 85 11.83 -34.32 -19.19
CA LEU A 85 11.42 -33.52 -18.05
C LEU A 85 11.94 -32.08 -18.17
N ILE A 86 13.20 -31.89 -18.55
CA ILE A 86 13.79 -30.56 -18.79
C ILE A 86 13.03 -29.84 -19.92
N GLY A 87 12.78 -30.53 -21.04
CA GLY A 87 12.07 -29.94 -22.18
C GLY A 87 10.65 -29.50 -21.83
N ILE A 88 9.87 -30.39 -21.20
CA ILE A 88 8.48 -30.11 -20.81
C ILE A 88 8.42 -28.98 -19.78
N THR A 89 9.28 -29.00 -18.76
CA THR A 89 9.31 -27.94 -17.74
C THR A 89 9.74 -26.60 -18.31
N THR A 90 10.72 -26.58 -19.22
CA THR A 90 11.14 -25.36 -19.92
C THR A 90 10.00 -24.77 -20.74
N VAL A 91 9.30 -25.59 -21.53
CA VAL A 91 8.14 -25.16 -22.31
C VAL A 91 7.03 -24.62 -21.40
N GLY A 92 6.76 -25.31 -20.29
CA GLY A 92 5.76 -24.88 -19.30
C GLY A 92 6.10 -23.52 -18.67
N ILE A 93 7.36 -23.29 -18.29
CA ILE A 93 7.83 -22.01 -17.74
C ILE A 93 7.72 -20.90 -18.80
N VAL A 94 8.14 -21.16 -20.04
CA VAL A 94 8.04 -20.18 -21.14
C VAL A 94 6.57 -19.81 -21.40
N ALA A 95 5.67 -20.79 -21.44
CA ALA A 95 4.24 -20.56 -21.62
C ALA A 95 3.63 -19.72 -20.49
N MET A 96 4.13 -19.86 -19.26
CA MET A 96 3.67 -19.09 -18.10
C MET A 96 4.25 -17.66 -18.08
N LEU A 97 5.52 -17.47 -18.45
CA LEU A 97 6.21 -16.18 -18.34
C LEU A 97 6.02 -15.26 -19.56
N ALA A 98 5.93 -15.83 -20.77
CA ALA A 98 5.86 -15.02 -21.99
C ALA A 98 4.64 -14.07 -22.02
N PRO A 99 3.41 -14.49 -21.68
CA PRO A 99 2.25 -13.58 -21.60
C PRO A 99 2.48 -12.43 -20.61
N GLY A 100 3.08 -12.73 -19.44
CA GLY A 100 3.38 -11.74 -18.42
C GLY A 100 4.34 -10.65 -18.91
N LEU A 101 5.31 -10.99 -19.76
CA LEU A 101 6.23 -10.02 -20.35
C LEU A 101 5.50 -9.02 -21.28
N PHE A 102 4.53 -9.48 -22.07
CA PHE A 102 3.72 -8.60 -22.93
C PHE A 102 2.83 -7.67 -22.11
N VAL A 103 2.22 -8.19 -21.03
CA VAL A 103 1.41 -7.38 -20.11
C VAL A 103 2.29 -6.33 -19.43
N TYR A 104 3.48 -6.71 -18.97
CA TYR A 104 4.44 -5.79 -18.36
C TYR A 104 4.87 -4.68 -19.32
N ALA A 105 5.15 -5.01 -20.59
CA ALA A 105 5.51 -4.02 -21.60
C ALA A 105 4.41 -2.95 -21.80
N LYS A 106 3.13 -3.35 -21.77
CA LYS A 106 2.00 -2.41 -21.80
C LYS A 106 1.89 -1.61 -20.50
N LEU A 107 2.11 -2.24 -19.35
CA LEU A 107 2.00 -1.59 -18.04
C LEU A 107 2.99 -0.42 -17.89
N ILE A 108 4.19 -0.51 -18.45
CA ILE A 108 5.20 0.55 -18.36
C ILE A 108 5.03 1.66 -19.41
N ASP A 109 4.25 1.42 -20.47
CA ASP A 109 4.03 2.38 -21.56
C ASP A 109 2.62 3.00 -21.44
N ALA A 110 2.53 4.14 -20.75
CA ALA A 110 1.27 4.83 -20.54
C ALA A 110 0.78 5.51 -21.83
N PRO A 111 -0.54 5.49 -22.14
CA PRO A 111 -1.10 6.24 -23.26
C PRO A 111 -0.75 7.73 -23.19
N LYS A 112 -0.43 8.34 -24.34
CA LYS A 112 0.00 9.75 -24.42
C LYS A 112 -1.12 10.74 -24.13
N ASP A 113 -2.36 10.33 -24.34
CA ASP A 113 -3.60 11.05 -24.08
C ASP A 113 -4.16 10.80 -22.67
N ALA A 114 -3.44 10.05 -21.82
CA ALA A 114 -3.87 9.77 -20.47
C ALA A 114 -3.95 11.05 -19.62
N HIS A 115 -5.07 11.22 -18.94
CA HIS A 115 -5.27 12.30 -17.98
C HIS A 115 -4.31 12.14 -16.81
N VAL A 116 -3.58 13.20 -16.49
CA VAL A 116 -2.59 13.13 -15.41
C VAL A 116 -3.24 13.51 -14.09
N VAL A 117 -2.99 12.71 -13.05
CA VAL A 117 -3.36 13.02 -11.67
C VAL A 117 -2.14 12.75 -10.79
N GLU A 118 -1.84 13.64 -9.86
CA GLU A 118 -0.85 13.36 -8.83
C GLU A 118 -1.52 12.80 -7.57
N VAL A 119 -0.96 11.72 -7.05
CA VAL A 119 -1.30 11.11 -5.77
C VAL A 119 -0.15 11.32 -4.81
N VAL A 120 -0.45 11.86 -3.64
CA VAL A 120 0.52 12.10 -2.59
C VAL A 120 0.20 11.23 -1.38
N GLY A 121 1.16 10.38 -1.03
CA GLY A 121 1.11 9.52 0.16
C GLY A 121 1.84 10.17 1.33
N GLN A 122 1.21 10.11 2.51
CA GLN A 122 1.78 10.54 3.78
C GLN A 122 1.25 9.61 4.88
N GLN A 123 1.98 9.39 5.96
CA GLN A 123 1.46 8.74 7.17
C GLN A 123 0.27 9.55 7.73
N TRP A 124 -0.97 9.05 7.76
CA TRP A 124 -1.53 7.87 7.07
C TRP A 124 -2.76 8.29 6.25
N GLN A 125 -2.54 9.16 5.26
CA GLN A 125 -3.56 9.80 4.45
C GLN A 125 -3.16 9.90 2.97
N TRP A 126 -4.19 9.96 2.13
CA TRP A 126 -4.07 10.22 0.70
C TRP A 126 -4.51 11.64 0.38
N ARG A 127 -3.77 12.31 -0.49
CA ARG A 127 -4.13 13.59 -1.08
C ARG A 127 -3.91 13.56 -2.58
N PHE A 128 -4.66 14.38 -3.31
CA PHE A 128 -4.60 14.38 -4.77
C PHE A 128 -4.51 15.78 -5.33
N ARG A 129 -3.94 15.87 -6.53
CA ARG A 129 -3.88 17.09 -7.33
C ARG A 129 -4.19 16.77 -8.77
N LEU A 130 -5.07 17.58 -9.36
CA LEU A 130 -5.43 17.52 -10.77
C LEU A 130 -4.89 18.76 -11.50
N PRO A 131 -4.50 18.63 -12.77
CA PRO A 131 -4.12 19.77 -13.58
C PRO A 131 -5.32 20.70 -13.79
N GLY A 132 -5.04 21.98 -14.04
CA GLY A 132 -6.05 22.90 -14.55
C GLY A 132 -6.39 22.65 -16.03
N PRO A 133 -7.13 23.56 -16.68
CA PRO A 133 -7.53 23.43 -18.09
C PRO A 133 -6.37 23.25 -19.07
N ALA A 134 -5.17 23.74 -18.71
CA ALA A 134 -3.95 23.55 -19.51
C ALA A 134 -3.41 22.11 -19.49
N GLY A 135 -3.98 21.22 -18.66
CA GLY A 135 -3.61 19.80 -18.62
C GLY A 135 -2.22 19.51 -18.03
N ARG A 136 -1.59 20.50 -17.38
CA ARG A 136 -0.23 20.38 -16.83
C ARG A 136 -0.23 20.57 -15.32
N LEU A 137 0.53 19.71 -14.65
CA LEU A 137 0.86 19.88 -13.24
C LEU A 137 2.12 20.73 -13.11
N GLY A 138 2.11 21.70 -12.21
CA GLY A 138 3.34 22.45 -11.88
C GLY A 138 4.28 21.66 -10.96
N THR A 139 5.45 22.22 -10.75
CA THR A 139 6.56 21.66 -9.96
C THR A 139 6.25 21.61 -8.46
N SER A 140 6.89 20.67 -7.75
CA SER A 140 6.82 20.53 -6.30
C SER A 140 8.19 20.25 -5.70
N ASP A 141 8.45 20.73 -4.50
CA ASP A 141 9.69 20.49 -3.76
C ASP A 141 9.40 20.36 -2.24
N PRO A 142 10.11 19.47 -1.51
CA PRO A 142 9.96 19.37 -0.06
C PRO A 142 10.15 20.68 0.70
N SER A 143 10.99 21.61 0.21
CA SER A 143 11.21 22.93 0.81
C SER A 143 9.98 23.84 0.80
N TYR A 144 9.00 23.56 -0.07
CA TYR A 144 7.73 24.30 -0.11
C TYR A 144 6.65 23.69 0.80
N VAL A 145 6.92 22.59 1.49
CA VAL A 145 5.94 21.94 2.37
C VAL A 145 5.71 22.80 3.61
N THR A 146 4.50 23.33 3.73
CA THR A 146 4.04 24.15 4.86
C THR A 146 2.58 23.82 5.22
N ALA A 147 2.00 24.54 6.20
CA ALA A 147 0.58 24.43 6.61
C ALA A 147 -0.37 24.51 5.43
N ASP A 148 -0.06 25.52 4.66
CA ASP A 148 -0.92 26.13 3.67
C ASP A 148 -0.60 25.56 2.29
N ASN A 149 0.45 24.75 2.24
CA ASN A 149 0.94 24.03 1.08
C ASN A 149 1.42 22.62 1.47
N PRO A 150 0.51 21.75 1.97
CA PRO A 150 0.90 20.43 2.44
C PRO A 150 1.40 19.50 1.33
N LEU A 151 1.13 19.82 0.06
CA LEU A 151 1.63 19.08 -1.10
C LEU A 151 3.03 19.53 -1.54
N GLY A 152 3.55 20.65 -1.02
CA GLY A 152 4.86 21.19 -1.40
C GLY A 152 4.90 21.73 -2.84
N LEU A 153 3.81 22.30 -3.33
CA LEU A 153 3.74 22.85 -4.69
C LEU A 153 4.51 24.16 -4.77
N ASN A 154 5.29 24.37 -5.82
CA ASN A 154 6.03 25.61 -6.02
C ASN A 154 5.09 26.81 -6.26
N PRO A 155 5.01 27.80 -5.35
CA PRO A 155 4.13 28.97 -5.52
C PRO A 155 4.50 29.86 -6.71
N LYS A 156 5.75 29.78 -7.18
CA LYS A 156 6.26 30.61 -8.28
C LYS A 156 6.03 29.98 -9.65
N ASP A 157 5.58 28.72 -9.70
CA ASP A 157 5.29 28.04 -10.95
C ASP A 157 3.87 28.43 -11.44
N PRO A 158 3.73 29.08 -12.61
CA PRO A 158 2.42 29.43 -13.15
C PRO A 158 1.52 28.21 -13.39
N ALA A 159 2.12 27.05 -13.72
CA ALA A 159 1.38 25.82 -13.97
C ALA A 159 0.80 25.21 -12.68
N ASN A 160 1.15 25.70 -11.49
CA ASN A 160 0.49 25.30 -10.25
C ASN A 160 -0.77 26.09 -9.95
N GLN A 161 -0.89 27.33 -10.46
CA GLN A 161 -1.90 28.27 -9.98
C GLN A 161 -3.34 27.79 -10.21
N ASP A 162 -3.57 27.11 -11.34
CA ASP A 162 -4.85 26.57 -11.75
C ASP A 162 -5.04 25.08 -11.39
N ASN A 163 -4.03 24.45 -10.78
CA ASN A 163 -4.14 23.06 -10.34
C ASN A 163 -5.19 22.94 -9.24
N ARG A 164 -6.02 21.90 -9.34
CA ARG A 164 -7.13 21.64 -8.42
C ARG A 164 -6.66 20.72 -7.31
N ILE A 165 -6.89 21.14 -6.07
CA ILE A 165 -6.41 20.42 -4.89
C ILE A 165 -7.56 19.62 -4.29
N VAL A 166 -7.30 18.34 -4.04
CA VAL A 166 -8.22 17.44 -3.36
C VAL A 166 -7.68 17.20 -1.96
N ASP A 167 -8.17 17.99 -1.01
CA ASP A 167 -7.83 17.88 0.42
C ASP A 167 -8.73 16.86 1.15
N ALA A 168 -9.05 15.75 0.47
CA ALA A 168 -9.83 14.63 0.98
C ALA A 168 -9.21 13.31 0.50
N PRO A 169 -9.34 12.20 1.24
CA PRO A 169 -8.88 10.88 0.82
C PRO A 169 -9.83 10.24 -0.21
N GLU A 170 -10.42 11.04 -1.10
CA GLU A 170 -11.38 10.62 -2.11
C GLU A 170 -11.02 11.22 -3.48
N LEU A 171 -10.60 10.36 -4.40
CA LEU A 171 -10.24 10.72 -5.77
C LEU A 171 -11.37 10.33 -6.72
N HIS A 172 -11.84 11.25 -7.55
CA HIS A 172 -12.77 10.91 -8.63
C HIS A 172 -12.01 10.72 -9.95
N LEU A 173 -12.46 9.75 -10.75
CA LEU A 173 -11.94 9.44 -12.09
C LEU A 173 -13.10 9.27 -13.07
N LEU A 174 -12.85 9.56 -14.35
CA LEU A 174 -13.82 9.34 -15.41
C LEU A 174 -13.80 7.89 -15.90
N VAL A 175 -14.98 7.29 -16.03
CA VAL A 175 -15.13 5.98 -16.69
C VAL A 175 -14.72 6.07 -18.17
N GLY A 176 -14.01 5.06 -18.65
CA GLY A 176 -13.57 4.94 -20.05
C GLY A 176 -12.39 5.83 -20.43
N GLN A 177 -11.89 6.67 -19.52
CA GLN A 177 -10.79 7.59 -19.80
C GLN A 177 -9.46 7.06 -19.24
N PRO A 178 -8.39 6.99 -20.04
CA PRO A 178 -7.08 6.60 -19.53
C PRO A 178 -6.57 7.65 -18.55
N VAL A 179 -6.08 7.20 -17.40
CA VAL A 179 -5.47 8.03 -16.36
C VAL A 179 -4.04 7.57 -16.10
N LYS A 180 -3.13 8.54 -16.01
CA LYS A 180 -1.75 8.38 -15.58
C LYS A 180 -1.60 8.99 -14.19
N LEU A 181 -1.35 8.13 -13.21
CA LEU A 181 -1.16 8.51 -11.82
C LEU A 181 0.33 8.72 -11.56
N LEU A 182 0.71 9.95 -11.22
CA LEU A 182 2.03 10.30 -10.72
C LEU A 182 2.02 10.18 -9.21
N LEU A 183 2.90 9.35 -8.66
CA LEU A 183 2.85 8.96 -7.27
C LEU A 183 4.07 9.49 -6.52
N ARG A 184 3.84 10.26 -5.47
CA ARG A 184 4.89 10.84 -4.63
C ARG A 184 4.64 10.58 -3.15
N ALA A 185 5.67 10.14 -2.44
CA ALA A 185 5.62 10.03 -0.98
C ALA A 185 6.30 11.23 -0.32
N LYS A 186 5.71 11.74 0.77
CA LYS A 186 6.26 12.86 1.55
C LYS A 186 7.23 12.42 2.65
N ASP A 187 7.09 11.20 3.14
CA ASP A 187 7.77 10.73 4.36
C ASP A 187 8.44 9.37 4.17
N VAL A 188 7.69 8.28 4.20
CA VAL A 188 8.17 6.89 4.11
C VAL A 188 7.67 6.22 2.84
N LEU A 189 8.09 4.97 2.61
CA LEU A 189 7.54 4.16 1.54
C LEU A 189 6.04 3.93 1.75
N HIS A 190 5.26 4.19 0.70
CA HIS A 190 3.86 3.78 0.58
C HIS A 190 3.68 2.97 -0.69
N ASP A 191 2.49 2.43 -0.90
CA ASP A 191 2.11 1.82 -2.17
C ASP A 191 0.64 2.12 -2.42
N PHE A 192 0.34 2.71 -3.57
CA PHE A 192 -1.02 3.04 -3.93
C PHE A 192 -1.67 1.85 -4.64
N TYR A 193 -2.66 1.24 -4.00
CA TYR A 193 -3.34 0.07 -4.54
C TYR A 193 -4.85 0.17 -4.45
N VAL A 194 -5.50 0.00 -5.60
CA VAL A 194 -6.96 -0.21 -5.71
C VAL A 194 -7.17 -1.61 -6.29
N PRO A 195 -7.56 -2.62 -5.48
CA PRO A 195 -7.55 -4.02 -5.92
C PRO A 195 -8.34 -4.31 -7.21
N PRO A 196 -9.55 -3.76 -7.41
CA PRO A 196 -10.30 -3.92 -8.66
C PRO A 196 -9.61 -3.36 -9.91
N PHE A 197 -8.56 -2.54 -9.77
CA PHE A 197 -7.81 -1.99 -10.90
C PHE A 197 -6.58 -2.81 -11.30
N ARG A 198 -6.16 -3.80 -10.49
CA ARG A 198 -5.01 -4.70 -10.71
C ARG A 198 -3.63 -4.08 -10.78
N THR A 199 -3.54 -2.76 -10.85
CA THR A 199 -2.28 -2.03 -10.77
C THR A 199 -2.03 -1.51 -9.38
N ARG A 200 -0.78 -1.61 -8.96
CA ARG A 200 -0.23 -0.98 -7.77
C ARG A 200 1.17 -0.50 -8.05
N MET A 201 1.62 0.48 -7.28
CA MET A 201 2.96 1.00 -7.44
C MET A 201 3.47 1.60 -6.13
N ASN A 202 4.70 1.24 -5.78
CA ASN A 202 5.39 1.79 -4.63
C ASN A 202 5.64 3.30 -4.84
N MET A 203 5.45 4.06 -3.78
CA MET A 203 5.69 5.49 -3.70
C MET A 203 6.94 5.69 -2.87
N VAL A 204 8.02 6.11 -3.54
CA VAL A 204 9.36 6.20 -2.93
C VAL A 204 9.67 7.66 -2.63
N PRO A 205 9.95 8.04 -1.38
CA PRO A 205 10.36 9.40 -1.04
C PRO A 205 11.55 9.86 -1.90
N GLY A 206 11.45 11.06 -2.48
CA GLY A 206 12.47 11.61 -3.38
C GLY A 206 12.34 11.17 -4.85
N MET A 207 11.36 10.35 -5.19
CA MET A 207 11.06 9.95 -6.58
C MET A 207 9.58 10.15 -6.90
N VAL A 208 9.28 10.40 -8.18
CA VAL A 208 7.93 10.31 -8.71
C VAL A 208 7.82 9.00 -9.47
N THR A 209 7.13 8.03 -8.88
CA THR A 209 6.78 6.80 -9.59
C THR A 209 5.48 7.01 -10.36
N GLN A 210 5.14 6.09 -11.27
CA GLN A 210 3.95 6.24 -12.10
C GLN A 210 3.26 4.91 -12.30
N MET A 211 1.94 4.95 -12.43
CA MET A 211 1.14 3.85 -12.95
C MET A 211 0.03 4.41 -13.83
N TRP A 212 -0.57 3.57 -14.66
CA TRP A 212 -1.69 3.97 -15.51
C TRP A 212 -2.75 2.89 -15.59
N LEU A 213 -3.99 3.32 -15.81
CA LEU A 213 -5.13 2.45 -16.03
C LEU A 213 -6.23 3.21 -16.77
N THR A 214 -7.22 2.49 -17.27
CA THR A 214 -8.48 3.06 -17.77
C THR A 214 -9.61 2.43 -16.96
N PRO A 215 -10.35 3.20 -16.13
CA PRO A 215 -11.48 2.65 -15.39
C PRO A 215 -12.56 2.18 -16.36
N THR A 216 -13.10 0.98 -16.18
CA THR A 216 -14.11 0.40 -17.09
C THR A 216 -15.50 0.30 -16.48
N ARG A 217 -15.63 0.59 -15.18
CA ARG A 217 -16.87 0.44 -14.42
C ARG A 217 -17.01 1.56 -13.40
N THR A 218 -18.17 2.22 -13.39
CA THR A 218 -18.52 3.19 -12.36
C THR A 218 -18.64 2.52 -10.99
N GLY A 219 -18.39 3.28 -9.93
CA GLY A 219 -18.52 2.78 -8.57
C GLY A 219 -17.52 3.39 -7.59
N ARG A 220 -17.59 2.93 -6.35
CA ARG A 220 -16.75 3.36 -5.24
C ARG A 220 -15.78 2.23 -4.88
N PHE A 221 -14.48 2.48 -4.92
CA PHE A 221 -13.44 1.48 -4.74
C PHE A 221 -12.43 1.91 -3.68
N ASP A 222 -12.12 1.02 -2.73
CA ASP A 222 -11.17 1.32 -1.66
C ASP A 222 -9.73 1.45 -2.19
N ILE A 223 -9.06 2.50 -1.72
CA ILE A 223 -7.60 2.67 -1.80
C ILE A 223 -7.00 2.04 -0.55
N LEU A 224 -6.00 1.18 -0.76
CA LEU A 224 -5.21 0.55 0.29
C LEU A 224 -3.76 1.01 0.18
N CYS A 225 -3.14 1.30 1.31
CA CYS A 225 -1.69 1.33 1.38
C CYS A 225 -1.17 -0.10 1.40
N ALA A 226 -0.41 -0.51 0.39
CA ALA A 226 0.05 -1.89 0.26
C ALA A 226 1.55 -2.08 0.54
N GLN A 227 2.17 -1.10 1.20
CA GLN A 227 3.54 -1.14 1.69
C GLN A 227 3.57 -0.64 3.14
N LEU A 228 4.18 -1.43 4.02
CA LEU A 228 4.18 -1.14 5.46
C LEU A 228 4.77 0.26 5.75
N CYS A 229 3.91 1.17 6.19
CA CYS A 229 4.25 2.59 6.38
C CYS A 229 4.10 3.06 7.84
N GLY A 230 4.17 2.15 8.81
CA GLY A 230 4.09 2.46 10.25
C GLY A 230 2.76 2.06 10.92
N VAL A 231 2.51 2.59 12.13
CA VAL A 231 1.43 2.10 13.02
C VAL A 231 0.02 2.26 12.44
N GLY A 232 -0.22 3.30 11.63
CA GLY A 232 -1.50 3.51 10.96
C GLY A 232 -1.63 2.82 9.60
N HIS A 233 -0.70 1.95 9.21
CA HIS A 233 -0.67 1.33 7.89
C HIS A 233 -1.99 0.68 7.47
N ALA A 234 -2.58 -0.16 8.33
CA ALA A 234 -3.85 -0.84 8.04
C ALA A 234 -5.05 0.11 7.89
N ASN A 235 -4.91 1.34 8.38
CA ASN A 235 -5.94 2.37 8.38
C ASN A 235 -5.70 3.47 7.33
N MET A 236 -4.57 3.43 6.61
CA MET A 236 -4.26 4.35 5.52
C MET A 236 -5.13 4.06 4.30
N ARG A 237 -6.41 4.39 4.43
CA ARG A 237 -7.45 4.12 3.46
C ARG A 237 -7.88 5.40 2.76
N GLY A 238 -8.42 5.22 1.58
CA GLY A 238 -9.11 6.26 0.83
C GLY A 238 -10.06 5.61 -0.14
N VAL A 239 -10.59 6.40 -1.07
CA VAL A 239 -11.52 5.91 -2.07
C VAL A 239 -11.19 6.48 -3.43
N VAL A 240 -11.31 5.65 -4.46
CA VAL A 240 -11.52 6.10 -5.83
C VAL A 240 -12.99 5.96 -6.19
N VAL A 241 -13.62 7.06 -6.60
CA VAL A 241 -14.95 7.08 -7.21
C VAL A 241 -14.77 7.15 -8.71
N VAL A 242 -15.34 6.19 -9.45
CA VAL A 242 -15.37 6.22 -10.91
C VAL A 242 -16.75 6.72 -11.33
N ASP A 243 -16.76 7.89 -11.95
CA ASP A 243 -17.96 8.64 -12.31
C ASP A 243 -18.20 8.66 -13.81
N ASP A 244 -19.42 9.01 -14.18
CA ASP A 244 -19.72 9.52 -15.50
C ASP A 244 -19.26 10.98 -15.66
N LYS A 245 -19.33 11.50 -16.88
CA LYS A 245 -18.83 12.84 -17.18
C LYS A 245 -19.54 13.95 -16.38
N PRO A 246 -20.88 14.01 -16.32
CA PRO A 246 -21.57 15.05 -15.56
C PRO A 246 -21.23 15.06 -14.07
N ALA A 247 -21.17 13.89 -13.41
CA ALA A 247 -20.85 13.81 -11.99
C ALA A 247 -19.40 14.23 -11.70
N TYR A 248 -18.46 13.79 -12.54
CA TYR A 248 -17.05 14.18 -12.42
C TYR A 248 -16.86 15.68 -12.63
N ASP A 249 -17.46 16.28 -13.67
CA ASP A 249 -17.35 17.72 -13.94
C ASP A 249 -17.92 18.54 -12.77
N ALA A 250 -19.05 18.09 -12.20
CA ALA A 250 -19.67 18.72 -11.03
C ALA A 250 -18.79 18.61 -9.77
N TRP A 251 -18.04 17.51 -9.62
CA TRP A 251 -17.07 17.35 -8.54
C TRP A 251 -15.84 18.27 -8.75
N VAL A 252 -15.24 18.28 -9.94
CA VAL A 252 -14.09 19.13 -10.26
C VAL A 252 -14.41 20.62 -10.06
N ALA A 253 -15.63 21.05 -10.39
CA ALA A 253 -16.06 22.45 -10.21
C ALA A 253 -16.05 22.92 -8.74
N LYS A 254 -16.14 22.01 -7.78
CA LYS A 254 -16.11 22.32 -6.34
C LYS A 254 -14.69 22.42 -5.78
N LEU A 255 -13.69 21.92 -6.51
CA LEU A 255 -12.32 21.87 -6.02
C LEU A 255 -11.66 23.26 -6.07
N PRO A 256 -11.02 23.71 -4.98
CA PRO A 256 -10.28 24.95 -4.98
C PRO A 256 -9.04 24.81 -5.87
N THR A 257 -8.66 25.91 -6.53
CA THR A 257 -7.34 26.00 -7.17
C THR A 257 -6.27 26.23 -6.11
N PHE A 258 -5.02 25.92 -6.43
CA PHE A 258 -3.90 26.22 -5.54
C PHE A 258 -3.79 27.72 -5.25
N ALA A 259 -4.00 28.59 -6.25
CA ALA A 259 -4.01 30.04 -6.06
C ALA A 259 -5.11 30.46 -5.07
N ALA A 260 -6.32 29.90 -5.19
CA ALA A 260 -7.42 30.17 -4.28
C ALA A 260 -7.07 29.73 -2.84
N LEU A 261 -6.48 28.55 -2.66
CA LEU A 261 -6.04 28.09 -1.34
C LEU A 261 -4.97 29.01 -0.74
N GLN A 262 -4.00 29.47 -1.53
CA GLN A 262 -3.00 30.42 -1.04
C GLN A 262 -3.62 31.73 -0.56
N THR A 263 -4.60 32.27 -1.31
CA THR A 263 -5.30 33.50 -0.88
C THR A 263 -6.15 33.29 0.36
N GLN A 264 -6.84 32.15 0.47
CA GLN A 264 -7.61 31.78 1.66
C GLN A 264 -6.72 31.65 2.89
N HIS A 265 -5.56 31.01 2.76
CA HIS A 265 -4.61 30.85 3.85
C HIS A 265 -3.92 32.16 4.23
N ALA A 266 -3.58 33.02 3.26
CA ALA A 266 -3.08 34.36 3.53
C ALA A 266 -4.11 35.23 4.29
N GLY A 267 -5.42 35.03 4.04
CA GLY A 267 -6.50 35.66 4.79
C GLY A 267 -6.79 35.01 6.16
N ALA A 268 -6.64 33.69 6.28
CA ALA A 268 -6.86 32.94 7.53
C ALA A 268 -5.71 33.11 8.54
N GLY A 269 -4.49 33.39 8.07
CA GLY A 269 -3.36 33.81 8.90
C GLY A 269 -3.62 35.08 9.70
N ALA A 270 -4.71 35.81 9.41
CA ALA A 270 -5.17 36.95 10.18
C ALA A 270 -6.00 36.58 11.43
N LEU A 271 -6.41 35.31 11.63
CA LEU A 271 -7.43 34.95 12.64
C LEU A 271 -6.94 34.20 13.89
N ASP A 272 -5.79 33.50 13.88
CA ASP A 272 -5.00 33.13 15.09
C ASP A 272 -3.71 32.38 14.65
N PRO A 273 -2.52 33.02 14.74
CA PRO A 273 -1.24 32.40 14.35
C PRO A 273 -0.93 31.08 15.06
N LEU A 274 -1.42 30.91 16.31
CA LEU A 274 -1.16 29.72 17.11
C LEU A 274 -1.99 28.53 16.62
N ALA A 275 -3.27 28.75 16.30
CA ALA A 275 -4.13 27.73 15.69
C ALA A 275 -3.66 27.33 14.28
N ALA A 276 -3.15 28.28 13.48
CA ALA A 276 -2.55 27.99 12.19
C ALA A 276 -1.31 27.07 12.33
N LYS A 277 -0.43 27.35 13.31
CA LYS A 277 0.67 26.45 13.69
C LYS A 277 0.16 25.09 14.17
N GLY A 278 -0.95 25.03 14.87
CA GLY A 278 -1.58 23.79 15.32
C GLY A 278 -2.07 22.90 14.19
N LYS A 279 -2.75 23.47 13.20
CA LYS A 279 -3.19 22.77 11.98
C LYS A 279 -1.99 22.16 11.25
N LEU A 280 -0.90 22.91 11.18
CA LEU A 280 0.40 22.46 10.67
C LEU A 280 0.91 21.20 11.34
N LEU A 281 0.98 21.26 12.66
CA LEU A 281 1.49 20.17 13.47
C LEU A 281 0.58 18.95 13.35
N ALA A 282 -0.74 19.14 13.31
CA ALA A 282 -1.69 18.06 13.09
C ALA A 282 -1.45 17.32 11.77
N GLN A 283 -1.14 18.05 10.70
CA GLN A 283 -0.81 17.46 9.40
C GLN A 283 0.59 16.83 9.41
N ALA A 284 1.60 17.55 9.92
CA ALA A 284 3.00 17.12 9.88
C ALA A 284 3.29 15.93 10.80
N LYS A 285 2.57 15.82 11.93
CA LYS A 285 2.71 14.72 12.91
C LYS A 285 1.73 13.57 12.65
N GLY A 286 0.98 13.61 11.53
CA GLY A 286 0.07 12.53 11.11
C GLY A 286 -1.24 12.43 11.88
N CYS A 287 -1.57 13.41 12.74
CA CYS A 287 -2.82 13.42 13.51
C CYS A 287 -4.04 13.41 12.59
N ALA A 288 -3.98 14.15 11.48
CA ALA A 288 -5.05 14.21 10.48
C ALA A 288 -5.32 12.88 9.75
N GLY A 289 -4.39 11.91 9.82
CA GLY A 289 -4.62 10.56 9.27
C GLY A 289 -5.58 9.72 10.10
N CYS A 290 -5.76 10.05 11.38
CA CYS A 290 -6.67 9.33 12.28
C CYS A 290 -7.86 10.17 12.74
N HIS A 291 -7.70 11.50 12.84
CA HIS A 291 -8.70 12.43 13.34
C HIS A 291 -9.22 13.33 12.22
N SER A 292 -10.53 13.32 11.99
CA SER A 292 -11.19 14.20 11.03
C SER A 292 -11.50 15.56 11.63
N ALA A 293 -11.51 16.61 10.81
CA ALA A 293 -11.89 17.97 11.21
C ALA A 293 -13.32 18.35 10.77
N ASP A 294 -13.98 17.48 10.00
CA ASP A 294 -15.27 17.73 9.33
C ASP A 294 -16.42 16.89 9.90
N GLY A 295 -16.17 16.08 10.95
CA GLY A 295 -17.18 15.21 11.56
C GLY A 295 -17.24 13.80 10.98
N SER A 296 -16.49 13.49 9.92
CA SER A 296 -16.47 12.14 9.33
C SER A 296 -15.92 11.11 10.31
N ALA A 297 -16.47 9.89 10.29
CA ALA A 297 -15.97 8.79 11.12
C ALA A 297 -14.56 8.37 10.67
N GLY A 298 -13.66 8.14 11.63
CA GLY A 298 -12.26 7.79 11.37
C GLY A 298 -11.71 6.78 12.38
N VAL A 299 -10.39 6.60 12.34
CA VAL A 299 -9.65 5.71 13.26
C VAL A 299 -9.71 6.23 14.70
N GLY A 300 -9.63 7.55 14.85
CA GLY A 300 -9.81 8.26 16.10
C GLY A 300 -11.08 9.11 16.07
N PRO A 301 -11.48 9.67 17.22
CA PRO A 301 -12.60 10.59 17.30
C PRO A 301 -12.38 11.81 16.42
N THR A 302 -13.46 12.31 15.81
CA THR A 302 -13.44 13.58 15.09
C THR A 302 -13.14 14.74 16.05
N TRP A 303 -12.41 15.74 15.57
CA TRP A 303 -12.19 16.99 16.31
C TRP A 303 -13.33 17.99 16.10
N HIS A 304 -14.17 17.78 15.09
CA HIS A 304 -15.33 18.62 14.85
C HIS A 304 -16.32 18.51 16.02
N GLY A 305 -16.54 19.62 16.73
CA GLY A 305 -17.38 19.70 17.92
C GLY A 305 -16.82 18.98 19.14
N LEU A 306 -15.53 18.59 19.14
CA LEU A 306 -14.93 17.83 20.24
C LEU A 306 -14.64 18.70 21.45
N TYR A 307 -14.04 19.87 21.24
CA TYR A 307 -13.69 20.79 22.33
C TYR A 307 -14.96 21.29 23.03
N GLY A 308 -15.01 21.18 24.35
CA GLY A 308 -16.18 21.51 25.18
C GLY A 308 -17.26 20.42 25.26
N LYS A 309 -17.08 19.27 24.60
CA LYS A 309 -17.98 18.11 24.76
C LYS A 309 -17.60 17.30 26.01
N THR A 310 -18.54 16.55 26.56
CA THR A 310 -18.23 15.47 27.51
C THR A 310 -17.99 14.17 26.75
N GLU A 311 -16.79 13.61 26.87
CA GLU A 311 -16.40 12.35 26.22
C GLU A 311 -16.49 11.20 27.23
N THR A 312 -17.00 10.06 26.77
CA THR A 312 -17.18 8.85 27.60
C THR A 312 -16.14 7.79 27.19
N PHE A 313 -15.55 7.12 28.17
CA PHE A 313 -14.48 6.14 27.98
C PHE A 313 -14.98 4.70 28.05
N GLN A 314 -14.13 3.75 27.65
CA GLN A 314 -14.47 2.31 27.66
C GLN A 314 -14.77 1.76 29.07
N ASP A 315 -14.16 2.33 30.11
CA ASP A 315 -14.38 1.95 31.52
C ASP A 315 -15.68 2.54 32.12
N GLY A 316 -16.45 3.28 31.32
CA GLY A 316 -17.69 3.93 31.74
C GLY A 316 -17.48 5.30 32.40
N SER A 317 -16.24 5.72 32.65
CA SER A 317 -15.95 7.07 33.12
C SER A 317 -16.19 8.11 32.02
N SER A 318 -16.27 9.39 32.38
CA SER A 318 -16.41 10.49 31.42
C SER A 318 -15.59 11.70 31.85
N ALA A 319 -15.11 12.50 30.89
CA ALA A 319 -14.38 13.72 31.14
C ALA A 319 -14.86 14.84 30.21
N HIS A 320 -14.79 16.07 30.69
CA HIS A 320 -14.99 17.24 29.85
C HIS A 320 -13.75 17.47 28.99
N VAL A 321 -13.93 17.70 27.69
CA VAL A 321 -12.84 17.93 26.75
C VAL A 321 -12.42 19.39 26.83
N ASP A 322 -11.49 19.69 27.74
CA ASP A 322 -10.82 20.98 27.88
C ASP A 322 -9.30 20.89 27.56
N ASP A 323 -8.57 21.98 27.76
CA ASP A 323 -7.11 22.02 27.52
C ASP A 323 -6.34 21.01 28.36
N ALA A 324 -6.77 20.79 29.62
CA ALA A 324 -6.09 19.87 30.54
C ALA A 324 -6.31 18.42 30.08
N TYR A 325 -7.54 18.08 29.71
CA TYR A 325 -7.88 16.79 29.11
C TYR A 325 -7.07 16.54 27.84
N LEU A 326 -7.08 17.47 26.88
CA LEU A 326 -6.35 17.30 25.62
C LEU A 326 -4.85 17.17 25.84
N THR A 327 -4.29 17.96 26.78
CA THR A 327 -2.87 17.87 27.16
C THR A 327 -2.51 16.50 27.71
N GLU A 328 -3.30 16.01 28.68
CA GLU A 328 -3.04 14.72 29.33
C GLU A 328 -3.23 13.57 28.33
N PHE A 329 -4.29 13.62 27.53
CA PHE A 329 -4.62 12.58 26.57
C PHE A 329 -3.58 12.48 25.46
N ILE A 330 -3.17 13.60 24.85
CA ILE A 330 -2.18 13.57 23.77
C ILE A 330 -0.82 13.05 24.27
N ARG A 331 -0.47 13.34 25.53
CA ARG A 331 0.76 12.82 26.15
C ARG A 331 0.68 11.33 26.51
N ASN A 332 -0.50 10.86 26.91
CA ASN A 332 -0.76 9.49 27.38
C ASN A 332 -2.00 8.88 26.70
N PRO A 333 -1.97 8.65 25.38
CA PRO A 333 -3.18 8.34 24.59
C PRO A 333 -3.80 6.97 24.85
N THR A 334 -3.08 6.06 25.50
CA THR A 334 -3.56 4.72 25.86
C THR A 334 -4.06 4.63 27.29
N ALA A 335 -3.91 5.68 28.10
CA ALA A 335 -4.29 5.66 29.51
C ALA A 335 -5.82 5.65 29.71
N ARG A 336 -6.58 6.34 28.84
CA ARG A 336 -8.05 6.38 28.85
C ARG A 336 -8.55 6.35 27.41
N VAL A 337 -9.20 5.27 26.99
CA VAL A 337 -9.61 5.11 25.58
C VAL A 337 -11.08 5.55 25.40
N PRO A 338 -11.39 6.48 24.49
CA PRO A 338 -12.77 6.88 24.22
C PRO A 338 -13.61 5.69 23.75
N LYS A 339 -14.88 5.66 24.16
CA LYS A 339 -15.80 4.56 23.85
C LYS A 339 -15.97 4.43 22.34
N GLY A 340 -15.83 3.21 21.82
CA GLY A 340 -15.96 2.91 20.38
C GLY A 340 -14.66 2.98 19.58
N PHE A 341 -13.53 3.33 20.20
CA PHE A 341 -12.21 3.39 19.55
C PHE A 341 -11.23 2.38 20.14
N ALA A 342 -10.26 1.91 19.33
CA ALA A 342 -9.18 1.05 19.79
C ALA A 342 -8.00 1.87 20.37
N PRO A 343 -7.20 1.33 21.31
CA PRO A 343 -6.01 1.98 21.89
C PRO A 343 -4.84 2.02 20.89
N ILE A 344 -5.03 2.64 19.72
CA ILE A 344 -4.07 2.65 18.62
C ILE A 344 -3.38 4.01 18.43
N MET A 345 -3.84 5.07 19.10
CA MET A 345 -3.23 6.39 18.99
C MET A 345 -1.78 6.32 19.54
N PRO A 346 -0.77 6.60 18.70
CA PRO A 346 0.62 6.51 19.13
C PRO A 346 0.98 7.62 20.10
N LYS A 347 1.89 7.34 21.03
CA LYS A 347 2.53 8.38 21.83
C LYS A 347 3.46 9.19 20.93
N LEU A 348 3.16 10.47 20.77
CA LEU A 348 3.96 11.42 20.01
C LEU A 348 4.73 12.32 20.98
N GLU A 349 6.04 12.42 20.80
CA GLU A 349 6.85 13.40 21.52
C GLU A 349 6.62 14.80 20.92
N LEU A 350 5.88 15.63 21.65
CA LEU A 350 5.57 17.02 21.31
C LEU A 350 6.16 17.96 22.36
N SER A 351 6.76 19.06 21.89
CA SER A 351 7.13 20.17 22.76
C SER A 351 5.88 20.83 23.36
N ASP A 352 6.01 21.52 24.49
CA ASP A 352 4.89 22.24 25.10
C ASP A 352 4.28 23.28 24.16
N ASP A 353 5.10 23.96 23.36
CA ASP A 353 4.65 24.96 22.41
C ASP A 353 3.92 24.36 21.21
N ASP A 354 4.33 23.15 20.78
CA ASP A 354 3.63 22.42 19.72
C ASP A 354 2.29 21.86 20.21
N LEU A 355 2.25 21.38 21.46
CA LEU A 355 1.03 20.91 22.08
C LEU A 355 0.01 22.04 22.26
N LYS A 356 0.45 23.21 22.74
CA LYS A 356 -0.41 24.41 22.83
C LYS A 356 -0.97 24.83 21.49
N ALA A 357 -0.13 24.84 20.45
CA ALA A 357 -0.56 25.14 19.09
C ALA A 357 -1.62 24.14 18.60
N LEU A 358 -1.37 22.84 18.80
CA LEU A 358 -2.31 21.78 18.41
C LEU A 358 -3.66 21.91 19.13
N ILE A 359 -3.66 22.20 20.43
CA ILE A 359 -4.88 22.43 21.22
C ILE A 359 -5.62 23.68 20.72
N ALA A 360 -4.90 24.77 20.41
CA ALA A 360 -5.51 25.98 19.83
C ALA A 360 -6.24 25.65 18.52
N TYR A 361 -5.65 24.82 17.65
CA TYR A 361 -6.33 24.34 16.45
C TYR A 361 -7.57 23.50 16.75
N ILE A 362 -7.48 22.51 17.65
CA ILE A 362 -8.65 21.69 18.03
C ILE A 362 -9.78 22.56 18.59
N ARG A 363 -9.45 23.61 19.34
CA ARG A 363 -10.44 24.58 19.85
C ARG A 363 -11.18 25.29 18.72
N THR A 364 -10.50 25.65 17.63
CA THR A 364 -11.18 26.28 16.46
C THR A 364 -12.21 25.37 15.82
N LEU A 365 -12.11 24.05 16.04
CA LEU A 365 -13.05 23.04 15.56
C LEU A 365 -14.14 22.68 16.59
N GLY A 366 -14.07 23.25 17.80
CA GLY A 366 -15.02 23.02 18.89
C GLY A 366 -16.42 23.56 18.60
N ALA A 367 -17.38 23.20 19.47
CA ALA A 367 -18.72 23.77 19.38
C ALA A 367 -18.65 25.29 19.56
N GLN A 368 -19.14 26.06 18.58
CA GLN A 368 -19.33 27.49 18.79
C GLN A 368 -20.28 27.70 19.98
N PRO A 369 -20.05 28.70 20.84
CA PRO A 369 -21.00 29.04 21.88
C PRO A 369 -22.36 29.30 21.23
N ALA A 370 -23.40 28.61 21.70
CA ALA A 370 -24.77 28.93 21.31
C ALA A 370 -24.98 30.43 21.50
N ALA A 371 -25.43 31.12 20.44
CA ALA A 371 -25.81 32.52 20.52
C ALA A 371 -26.79 32.70 21.71
N GLN A 372 -26.48 33.64 22.60
CA GLN A 372 -27.30 33.92 23.77
C GLN A 372 -28.77 34.17 23.36
N PRO A 373 -29.75 33.56 24.04
CA PRO A 373 -31.16 33.84 23.78
C PRO A 373 -31.50 35.23 24.32
N GLY A 374 -31.39 36.25 23.46
CA GLY A 374 -31.55 37.63 23.89
C GLY A 374 -31.50 38.66 22.78
N ALA A 375 -32.11 38.39 21.62
CA ALA A 375 -32.49 39.42 20.65
C ALA A 375 -33.64 38.89 19.77
N PRO A 376 -34.72 39.66 19.55
CA PRO A 376 -35.91 39.16 18.88
C PRO A 376 -35.62 38.87 17.40
N ALA A 377 -36.05 37.69 16.94
CA ALA A 377 -35.92 37.25 15.56
C ALA A 377 -36.65 38.21 14.59
N PRO A 378 -36.06 38.54 13.43
CA PRO A 378 -36.81 39.20 12.36
C PRO A 378 -37.86 38.23 11.81
N SER A 379 -39.09 38.72 11.74
CA SER A 379 -40.29 38.02 11.29
C SER A 379 -40.11 37.28 9.96
N THR A 380 -40.39 35.98 9.99
CA THR A 380 -40.53 35.11 8.83
C THR A 380 -41.79 35.47 8.04
N SER A 381 -41.67 35.56 6.71
CA SER A 381 -42.83 35.50 5.80
C SER A 381 -43.15 34.03 5.49
N PRO A 382 -44.43 33.66 5.23
CA PRO A 382 -44.85 32.27 5.21
C PRO A 382 -44.62 31.60 3.84
N THR A 383 -44.01 30.42 3.87
CA THR A 383 -43.98 29.45 2.76
C THR A 383 -45.36 28.80 2.60
N PRO A 384 -45.87 28.57 1.37
CA PRO A 384 -47.17 27.91 1.16
C PRO A 384 -47.11 26.40 1.46
N PRO A 385 -48.26 25.77 1.79
CA PRO A 385 -48.31 24.40 2.26
C PRO A 385 -48.07 23.37 1.14
N PRO A 386 -47.59 22.16 1.47
CA PRO A 386 -47.39 21.08 0.51
C PRO A 386 -48.72 20.49 0.04
N SER A 387 -48.81 20.27 -1.26
CA SER A 387 -49.91 19.58 -1.93
C SER A 387 -49.99 18.12 -1.51
N THR A 388 -51.18 17.74 -1.07
CA THR A 388 -51.61 16.36 -0.82
C THR A 388 -51.79 15.61 -2.13
N THR A 389 -51.04 14.52 -2.33
CA THR A 389 -51.48 13.43 -3.22
C THR A 389 -51.47 12.13 -2.44
N SER A 390 -52.68 11.58 -2.35
CA SER A 390 -53.10 10.32 -1.77
C SER A 390 -52.19 9.15 -2.16
N SER A 391 -51.74 8.42 -1.14
CA SER A 391 -51.33 7.03 -1.24
C SER A 391 -52.58 6.15 -1.29
N ALA A 392 -52.74 5.42 -2.39
CA ALA A 392 -53.63 4.27 -2.46
C ALA A 392 -52.81 3.02 -2.09
N SER A 393 -53.22 2.39 -1.00
CA SER A 393 -52.78 1.10 -0.50
C SER A 393 -53.26 -0.03 -1.42
N SER A 394 -52.35 -0.94 -1.76
CA SER A 394 -52.71 -2.30 -2.18
C SER A 394 -51.86 -3.29 -1.39
N ASP A 395 -52.53 -3.97 -0.47
CA ASP A 395 -52.08 -5.14 0.28
C ASP A 395 -51.55 -6.24 -0.64
N THR A 396 -50.49 -6.94 -0.21
CA THR A 396 -50.34 -8.41 -0.32
C THR A 396 -49.11 -8.88 0.47
N PRO A 397 -49.13 -10.12 1.00
CA PRO A 397 -48.46 -10.45 2.25
C PRO A 397 -47.09 -11.10 2.09
N HIS A 398 -46.30 -11.00 3.17
CA HIS A 398 -45.09 -11.77 3.40
C HIS A 398 -45.32 -13.28 3.22
N SER A 399 -44.58 -13.91 2.32
CA SER A 399 -44.35 -15.36 2.30
C SER A 399 -42.86 -15.63 2.29
N SER A 400 -42.40 -16.23 3.39
CA SER A 400 -41.12 -16.91 3.51
C SER A 400 -41.04 -18.04 2.47
N ALA A 401 -40.15 -17.91 1.50
CA ALA A 401 -39.87 -18.96 0.52
C ALA A 401 -38.45 -19.51 0.71
N MET A 402 -38.41 -20.76 1.16
CA MET A 402 -37.24 -21.63 1.23
C MET A 402 -36.41 -21.62 -0.05
N LEU A 403 -35.09 -21.57 0.10
CA LEU A 403 -34.15 -21.88 -0.97
C LEU A 403 -34.40 -23.30 -1.49
N LYS A 404 -34.74 -23.41 -2.78
CA LYS A 404 -34.63 -24.67 -3.55
C LYS A 404 -33.29 -24.72 -4.27
N PRO A 405 -32.68 -25.91 -4.42
CA PRO A 405 -31.38 -26.08 -5.06
C PRO A 405 -31.49 -25.89 -6.58
N VAL A 406 -30.55 -25.15 -7.14
CA VAL A 406 -30.39 -24.98 -8.58
C VAL A 406 -29.96 -26.32 -9.18
N ARG A 407 -30.75 -26.81 -10.15
CA ARG A 407 -30.43 -28.00 -10.95
C ARG A 407 -29.17 -27.76 -11.78
N HIS A 408 -28.22 -28.69 -11.68
CA HIS A 408 -27.06 -28.76 -12.55
C HIS A 408 -27.49 -28.96 -14.01
N LEU A 409 -27.19 -27.99 -14.88
CA LEU A 409 -27.08 -28.25 -16.31
C LEU A 409 -25.76 -28.98 -16.56
N ALA A 410 -25.84 -30.22 -17.01
CA ALA A 410 -24.70 -30.96 -17.51
C ALA A 410 -24.23 -30.31 -18.83
N VAL A 411 -23.02 -29.78 -18.84
CA VAL A 411 -22.29 -29.43 -20.07
C VAL A 411 -21.43 -30.64 -20.46
N PRO A 412 -21.55 -31.20 -21.67
CA PRO A 412 -20.72 -32.31 -22.06
C PRO A 412 -19.28 -31.85 -22.28
N LEU A 413 -18.34 -32.60 -21.71
CA LEU A 413 -16.90 -32.50 -22.00
C LEU A 413 -16.67 -33.00 -23.44
N THR A 414 -16.58 -32.09 -24.41
CA THR A 414 -15.99 -32.40 -25.71
C THR A 414 -14.48 -32.25 -25.61
N ALA A 415 -13.77 -33.36 -25.79
CA ALA A 415 -12.32 -33.41 -25.90
C ALA A 415 -11.86 -32.56 -27.10
N VAL A 416 -11.08 -31.52 -26.83
CA VAL A 416 -10.33 -30.80 -27.87
C VAL A 416 -9.12 -31.67 -28.23
N ALA A 417 -9.23 -32.40 -29.33
CA ALA A 417 -8.10 -33.07 -29.96
C ALA A 417 -7.21 -32.00 -30.61
N LEU A 418 -5.97 -31.88 -30.13
CA LEU A 418 -4.94 -31.05 -30.74
C LEU A 418 -4.49 -31.75 -32.05
N VAL A 419 -5.08 -31.38 -33.18
CA VAL A 419 -4.57 -31.79 -34.49
C VAL A 419 -3.46 -30.82 -34.88
N ALA A 420 -2.22 -31.31 -34.83
CA ALA A 420 -1.07 -30.63 -35.43
C ALA A 420 -1.14 -30.77 -36.95
N THR A 421 -1.68 -29.77 -37.64
CA THR A 421 -1.50 -29.63 -39.09
C THR A 421 -0.21 -28.87 -39.37
N ALA A 422 0.78 -29.55 -39.92
CA ALA A 422 1.95 -28.92 -40.50
C ALA A 422 1.55 -28.11 -41.73
N VAL A 423 1.80 -26.80 -41.70
CA VAL A 423 1.70 -25.91 -42.85
C VAL A 423 3.05 -25.94 -43.59
N PRO A 424 3.10 -26.17 -44.91
CA PRO A 424 4.36 -26.18 -45.64
C PRO A 424 4.89 -24.74 -45.78
N ALA A 425 6.20 -24.60 -45.57
CA ALA A 425 6.91 -23.35 -45.79
C ALA A 425 6.91 -22.98 -47.28
N GLN A 426 6.34 -21.82 -47.62
CA GLN A 426 6.56 -21.16 -48.90
C GLN A 426 7.60 -20.04 -48.72
N SER A 427 8.69 -20.17 -49.47
CA SER A 427 9.76 -19.19 -49.61
C SER A 427 9.34 -18.02 -50.50
N SER A 428 9.67 -16.79 -50.09
CA SER A 428 9.74 -15.61 -50.95
C SER A 428 10.75 -14.60 -50.38
N PRO A 429 11.31 -13.70 -51.22
CA PRO A 429 12.76 -13.42 -51.24
C PRO A 429 13.23 -12.33 -50.28
N ARG A 430 14.54 -12.39 -49.96
CA ARG A 430 15.30 -11.34 -49.27
C ARG A 430 15.28 -10.04 -50.07
N THR A 431 14.89 -8.96 -49.42
CA THR A 431 15.28 -7.59 -49.79
C THR A 431 16.17 -7.04 -48.67
N ASP A 432 17.39 -6.67 -49.05
CA ASP A 432 18.40 -6.09 -48.16
C ASP A 432 17.97 -4.71 -47.66
N ALA A 433 18.05 -4.50 -46.34
CA ALA A 433 17.99 -3.20 -45.69
C ALA A 433 19.23 -3.01 -44.80
N PRO A 434 19.83 -1.81 -44.77
CA PRO A 434 21.19 -1.61 -44.26
C PRO A 434 21.27 -1.70 -42.74
N ALA A 435 22.37 -2.27 -42.26
CA ALA A 435 22.72 -2.39 -40.85
C ALA A 435 22.87 -1.00 -40.21
N MET A 436 21.98 -0.69 -39.26
CA MET A 436 22.14 0.47 -38.38
C MET A 436 22.81 0.00 -37.08
N GLN A 437 24.03 0.47 -36.89
CA GLN A 437 24.93 0.18 -35.79
C GLN A 437 24.37 0.77 -34.48
N LEU A 438 24.07 -0.07 -33.49
CA LEU A 438 23.71 0.37 -32.14
C LEU A 438 24.90 1.10 -31.51
N ALA A 439 24.76 2.41 -31.32
CA ALA A 439 25.65 3.18 -30.46
C ALA A 439 25.50 2.68 -29.02
N GLN A 440 26.56 2.04 -28.51
CA GLN A 440 26.73 1.69 -27.11
C GLN A 440 26.98 2.98 -26.33
N ASN A 441 25.94 3.56 -25.72
CA ASN A 441 26.13 4.53 -24.65
C ASN A 441 26.37 3.78 -23.34
N THR A 442 27.60 3.91 -22.85
CA THR A 442 28.12 3.47 -21.57
C THR A 442 27.30 4.04 -20.40
N LEU A 443 26.43 3.21 -19.82
CA LEU A 443 25.89 3.44 -18.49
C LEU A 443 27.03 3.23 -17.48
N GLN A 444 27.53 4.32 -16.90
CA GLN A 444 28.34 4.24 -15.67
C GLN A 444 27.48 3.64 -14.57
N SER A 445 27.95 2.52 -14.00
CA SER A 445 27.33 1.85 -12.87
C SER A 445 27.09 2.83 -11.70
N PRO A 446 25.90 2.84 -11.07
CA PRO A 446 25.71 3.56 -9.82
C PRO A 446 26.64 3.01 -8.74
N ARG A 447 27.34 3.89 -8.02
CA ARG A 447 28.08 3.53 -6.80
C ARG A 447 27.13 2.88 -5.78
N PRO A 448 27.59 1.92 -4.97
CA PRO A 448 26.77 1.37 -3.90
C PRO A 448 26.39 2.46 -2.89
N PRO A 449 25.20 2.39 -2.27
CA PRO A 449 24.78 3.37 -1.27
C PRO A 449 25.69 3.33 -0.05
N VAL A 450 26.03 4.51 0.45
CA VAL A 450 26.72 4.71 1.72
C VAL A 450 25.87 4.09 2.83
N GLN A 451 26.43 3.13 3.57
CA GLN A 451 25.81 2.60 4.77
C GLN A 451 25.75 3.70 5.83
N TYR A 452 24.54 4.14 6.16
CA TYR A 452 24.32 4.92 7.38
C TYR A 452 24.48 3.98 8.57
N GLY A 453 25.48 4.23 9.40
CA GLY A 453 25.66 3.54 10.69
C GLY A 453 24.51 3.86 11.64
N PRO A 454 24.16 2.94 12.56
CA PRO A 454 23.12 3.19 13.55
C PRO A 454 23.54 4.34 14.48
N LEU A 455 22.63 5.30 14.68
CA LEU A 455 22.73 6.34 15.71
C LEU A 455 22.57 5.68 17.08
N THR A 456 23.68 5.42 17.77
CA THR A 456 23.66 5.06 19.20
C THR A 456 23.52 6.31 20.05
N PRO A 457 22.62 6.35 21.04
CA PRO A 457 22.59 7.43 22.03
C PRO A 457 23.83 7.35 22.92
N SER A 458 24.59 8.45 23.00
CA SER A 458 25.66 8.63 23.98
C SER A 458 25.06 8.73 25.39
N ALA A 459 25.50 7.88 26.32
CA ALA A 459 25.32 8.06 27.75
C ALA A 459 26.69 8.11 28.45
N PRO A 460 26.83 8.84 29.58
CA PRO A 460 28.12 9.27 30.10
C PRO A 460 28.84 8.18 30.90
N GLY A 461 30.16 8.33 30.98
CA GLY A 461 31.07 7.34 31.54
C GLY A 461 30.94 7.11 33.04
N ASN A 462 31.43 5.94 33.46
CA ASN A 462 32.04 5.80 34.78
C ASN A 462 33.13 4.71 34.73
N GLN A 463 34.29 5.05 35.29
CA GLN A 463 35.45 4.18 35.45
C GLN A 463 35.22 3.19 36.59
N THR A 464 35.70 1.93 36.47
CA THR A 464 36.45 1.25 37.54
C THR A 464 37.04 -0.12 37.10
N ASN A 465 38.37 -0.17 37.13
CA ASN A 465 39.33 -1.21 37.52
C ASN A 465 39.08 -2.74 37.39
N GLN A 466 40.03 -3.34 36.66
CA GLN A 466 40.97 -4.43 37.02
C GLN A 466 40.49 -5.87 37.33
N GLY A 467 41.12 -6.83 36.64
CA GLY A 467 41.19 -8.25 37.03
C GLY A 467 41.80 -9.16 35.95
N THR A 468 42.97 -9.72 36.24
CA THR A 468 43.92 -10.47 35.38
C THR A 468 43.61 -11.97 35.19
N GLN A 469 43.77 -12.49 33.95
CA GLN A 469 44.40 -13.77 33.46
C GLN A 469 44.34 -15.13 34.22
N PRO A 470 44.60 -16.33 33.60
CA PRO A 470 44.43 -16.81 32.21
C PRO A 470 43.91 -18.32 32.15
N PRO A 471 44.28 -19.25 31.20
CA PRO A 471 43.29 -20.10 30.51
C PRO A 471 43.41 -21.62 30.78
N SER A 472 42.35 -22.40 30.52
CA SER A 472 42.49 -23.83 30.25
C SER A 472 41.38 -24.37 29.33
N GLN A 473 41.81 -25.01 28.24
CA GLN A 473 41.09 -26.04 27.48
C GLN A 473 41.76 -27.41 27.82
N PRO A 474 41.31 -28.59 27.34
CA PRO A 474 40.08 -28.95 26.61
C PRO A 474 39.39 -30.21 27.21
N ALA A 475 38.14 -30.50 26.84
CA ALA A 475 37.65 -31.89 26.86
C ALA A 475 36.55 -32.16 25.83
N ARG A 476 36.68 -33.35 25.23
CA ARG A 476 35.97 -33.90 24.08
C ARG A 476 35.08 -35.04 24.59
N ARG A 477 33.77 -35.06 24.26
CA ARG A 477 33.01 -36.21 23.70
C ARG A 477 31.51 -36.20 24.00
N GLN A 478 30.77 -36.54 22.93
CA GLN A 478 29.63 -37.46 22.83
C GLN A 478 28.29 -37.16 23.52
N GLY A 479 27.27 -36.99 22.66
CA GLY A 479 26.10 -37.87 22.64
C GLY A 479 24.95 -37.55 23.61
N GLY A 480 23.76 -37.35 23.05
CA GLY A 480 22.50 -37.47 23.80
C GLY A 480 21.56 -36.29 23.60
N THR A 481 20.58 -36.45 22.72
CA THR A 481 19.37 -35.63 22.71
C THR A 481 18.45 -36.10 23.83
N PRO A 482 17.89 -35.17 24.63
CA PRO A 482 16.46 -35.25 24.93
C PRO A 482 15.74 -33.94 24.60
N GLY A 483 14.48 -34.05 24.21
CA GLY A 483 13.64 -32.99 23.67
C GLY A 483 13.45 -31.75 24.56
N LEU A 484 13.22 -30.63 23.89
CA LEU A 484 12.81 -29.37 24.51
C LEU A 484 11.29 -29.17 24.35
N PRO A 485 10.56 -28.76 25.40
CA PRO A 485 9.20 -28.29 25.26
C PRO A 485 9.18 -26.90 24.61
N LEU A 486 8.22 -26.68 23.70
CA LEU A 486 7.91 -25.35 23.17
C LEU A 486 7.14 -24.56 24.24
N GLN A 487 7.86 -23.71 24.99
CA GLN A 487 7.27 -22.60 25.72
C GLN A 487 7.52 -21.29 24.94
N ASN A 488 6.46 -20.69 24.43
CA ASN A 488 6.47 -19.32 23.93
C ASN A 488 6.43 -18.37 25.13
N ASP A 489 7.52 -17.65 25.39
CA ASP A 489 7.58 -16.54 26.35
C ASP A 489 8.13 -15.29 25.61
N PRO A 490 7.44 -14.13 25.60
CA PRO A 490 7.83 -12.98 24.76
C PRO A 490 8.99 -12.13 25.28
N ASN A 491 9.67 -12.48 26.38
CA ASN A 491 10.55 -11.54 27.10
C ASN A 491 12.01 -11.96 27.32
N THR A 492 12.60 -12.81 26.48
CA THR A 492 14.03 -13.17 26.62
C THR A 492 14.88 -12.67 25.45
N TYR A 493 15.59 -11.55 25.67
CA TYR A 493 16.63 -11.04 24.78
C TYR A 493 17.87 -11.96 24.82
N ALA A 494 18.27 -12.53 23.68
CA ALA A 494 19.55 -13.21 23.51
C ALA A 494 20.64 -12.23 23.03
N PRO A 495 21.90 -12.29 23.53
CA PRO A 495 22.98 -11.42 23.08
C PRO A 495 23.61 -11.89 21.74
N PRO A 496 24.24 -10.98 20.96
CA PRO A 496 24.75 -11.30 19.63
C PRO A 496 26.06 -12.12 19.65
N LEU A 497 26.18 -13.04 18.69
CA LEU A 497 27.38 -13.82 18.38
C LEU A 497 28.54 -12.92 17.93
N ALA A 498 29.71 -13.05 18.58
CA ALA A 498 30.93 -12.33 18.25
C ALA A 498 31.70 -12.96 17.07
N ILE A 499 32.13 -12.12 16.13
CA ILE A 499 33.05 -12.46 15.02
C ILE A 499 34.48 -12.15 15.49
N PRO A 500 35.47 -13.06 15.33
CA PRO A 500 36.85 -12.78 15.74
C PRO A 500 37.56 -11.80 14.79
N PRO A 501 38.46 -10.92 15.27
CA PRO A 501 39.18 -9.97 14.43
C PRO A 501 40.39 -10.61 13.71
N ARG A 502 40.67 -10.15 12.49
CA ARG A 502 41.91 -10.43 11.75
C ARG A 502 43.11 -9.75 12.41
N GLN A 503 44.21 -10.49 12.51
CA GLN A 503 45.52 -10.01 12.92
C GLN A 503 46.11 -9.04 11.89
N SER A 504 46.65 -7.90 12.35
CA SER A 504 47.46 -6.98 11.56
C SER A 504 48.95 -7.14 11.91
N THR A 505 49.78 -7.42 10.92
CA THR A 505 51.24 -7.28 10.98
C THR A 505 51.65 -5.92 10.40
N GLY A 506 52.39 -5.10 11.14
CA GLY A 506 53.03 -3.85 10.65
C GLY A 506 54.35 -4.13 9.88
N PRO A 507 55.23 -3.13 9.58
CA PRO A 507 55.28 -1.75 10.14
C PRO A 507 55.47 -0.58 9.13
N GLN A 508 55.31 0.62 9.70
CA GLN A 508 55.61 2.02 9.31
C GLN A 508 56.43 2.36 8.03
N SER A 509 55.98 3.39 7.29
CA SER A 509 56.85 4.44 6.74
C SER A 509 56.11 5.78 6.52
N SER A 510 56.90 6.85 6.53
CA SER A 510 56.65 8.31 6.63
C SER A 510 55.89 9.00 5.47
N GLY A 511 55.27 10.17 5.75
CA GLY A 511 54.45 11.03 4.86
C GLY A 511 55.16 11.63 3.62
N PRO A 512 54.63 12.65 2.89
CA PRO A 512 53.80 13.78 3.36
C PRO A 512 52.65 14.27 2.43
N ALA A 513 51.94 15.32 2.90
CA ALA A 513 51.21 16.39 2.18
C ALA A 513 50.03 16.04 1.25
N GLN A 514 48.85 16.59 1.59
CA GLN A 514 47.70 16.69 0.70
C GLN A 514 47.91 17.76 -0.39
N PRO A 515 47.47 17.50 -1.63
CA PRO A 515 47.07 18.54 -2.57
C PRO A 515 45.54 18.70 -2.58
N SER A 516 45.12 19.94 -2.49
CA SER A 516 43.76 20.44 -2.68
C SER A 516 43.41 20.64 -4.17
N VAL A 517 42.11 20.86 -4.45
CA VAL A 517 41.49 21.51 -5.65
C VAL A 517 41.06 20.54 -6.79
N PRO A 518 39.97 20.77 -7.59
CA PRO A 518 38.94 21.85 -7.63
C PRO A 518 37.45 21.40 -7.68
N MET A 519 36.57 22.35 -7.35
CA MET A 519 35.15 22.38 -7.75
C MET A 519 34.99 22.56 -9.27
N ILE A 520 34.08 21.80 -9.89
CA ILE A 520 33.68 21.95 -11.29
C ILE A 520 32.52 22.95 -11.36
N ARG A 521 32.72 24.04 -12.14
CA ARG A 521 31.66 24.92 -12.66
C ARG A 521 30.96 24.27 -13.87
N PRO A 522 29.68 24.57 -14.13
CA PRO A 522 29.00 24.11 -15.33
C PRO A 522 29.25 25.05 -16.51
N ALA A 523 29.27 24.50 -17.72
CA ALA A 523 29.17 25.25 -18.99
C ALA A 523 28.68 24.30 -20.11
N PRO A 524 28.17 24.82 -21.22
CA PRO A 524 27.31 26.00 -21.44
C PRO A 524 25.84 25.64 -21.66
#